data_AF-A0A7R9QEL9-F1
#
_entry.id   AF-A0A7R9QEL9-F1
#
_cell.length_a   1.000
_cell.length_b   1.000
_cell.length_c   1.000
_cell.angle_alpha   90.00
_cell.angle_beta   90.00
_cell.angle_gamma   90.00
#
_symmetry.space_group_name_H-M   'P 1'
#
loop_
_entity.id
_entity.type
_entity.pdbx_description
1 polymer ?
#
loop_
_entity_poly.entity_id
_entity_poly.type
_entity_poly.pdbx_seq_one_letter_code
_entity_poly.pdbx_strand_id
1 'polypeptide(L)'
;MINGFPNQKMDPRVCMYRLGNKTRKTVNKALDTDCGDSDVLNESVAELKKVMDTEDDNKQLFSYDSLSLIHKCLQRIDTNYELYFYQLLDECRVVLPQSRKNKELEDRLLDLNCKQSSRDYKSMTSSVSVGSSPSKETPEVSFGSEFREMRPTLIAVINAFVTIGGTFLFCYKAVEYSLPEPHVSTQVLSGLFGALIVAVAEMYFLVRII
;
A
#
# COMPACT_ATOMS: atom_id res chain seq x y z
N MET A 1 20.71 -28.40 -3.46
CA MET A 1 21.76 -27.36 -3.36
C MET A 1 21.25 -26.11 -4.07
N ILE A 2 20.89 -25.08 -3.30
CA ILE A 2 20.42 -23.81 -3.84
C ILE A 2 21.68 -23.00 -4.15
N ASN A 3 22.11 -23.02 -5.42
CA ASN A 3 23.20 -22.16 -5.87
C ASN A 3 22.76 -20.71 -5.71
N GLY A 4 23.41 -20.00 -4.79
CA GLY A 4 23.20 -18.58 -4.55
C GLY A 4 23.46 -17.78 -5.81
N PHE A 5 22.48 -16.99 -6.22
CA PHE A 5 22.60 -16.09 -7.36
C PHE A 5 23.61 -14.98 -7.06
N PRO A 6 24.54 -14.66 -7.98
CA PRO A 6 25.49 -13.57 -7.77
C PRO A 6 24.73 -12.25 -7.66
N ASN A 7 25.10 -11.47 -6.64
CA ASN A 7 24.66 -10.10 -6.35
C ASN A 7 24.63 -9.20 -7.61
N GLN A 8 23.52 -9.22 -8.35
CA GLN A 8 23.13 -8.11 -9.20
C GLN A 8 22.05 -7.36 -8.44
N LYS A 9 22.19 -6.04 -8.31
CA LYS A 9 21.14 -5.17 -7.75
C LYS A 9 19.94 -5.22 -8.70
N MET A 10 19.12 -6.25 -8.59
CA MET A 10 17.85 -6.38 -9.30
C MET A 10 16.91 -5.31 -8.74
N ASP A 11 16.21 -4.60 -9.64
CA ASP A 11 15.16 -3.68 -9.18
C ASP A 11 14.05 -4.52 -8.52
N PRO A 12 13.70 -4.28 -7.23
CA PRO A 12 12.67 -5.03 -6.55
C PRO A 12 11.27 -4.89 -7.19
N ARG A 13 11.09 -3.99 -8.15
CA ARG A 13 9.82 -3.76 -8.86
C ARG A 13 9.65 -4.60 -10.12
N VAL A 14 10.71 -5.23 -10.62
CA VAL A 14 10.69 -5.92 -11.91
C VAL A 14 10.88 -7.42 -11.70
N CYS A 15 9.93 -8.20 -12.23
CA CYS A 15 10.05 -9.66 -12.25
C CYS A 15 10.91 -10.09 -13.44
N MET A 16 11.88 -10.96 -13.17
CA MET A 16 12.70 -11.58 -14.21
C MET A 16 12.29 -13.05 -14.34
N TYR A 17 12.29 -13.56 -15.57
CA TYR A 17 11.85 -14.89 -15.94
C TYR A 17 13.03 -15.72 -16.44
N ARG A 18 13.03 -17.02 -16.18
CA ARG A 18 13.96 -17.96 -16.81
C ARG A 18 13.18 -18.92 -17.69
N LEU A 19 13.54 -19.00 -18.98
CA LEU A 19 12.91 -19.94 -19.92
C LEU A 19 13.10 -21.40 -19.46
N GLY A 20 12.04 -22.17 -19.61
CA GLY A 20 12.06 -23.61 -19.39
C GLY A 20 12.92 -24.36 -20.42
N ASN A 21 13.33 -25.58 -20.07
CA ASN A 21 14.16 -26.40 -20.96
C ASN A 21 13.45 -26.79 -22.27
N LYS A 22 12.11 -26.84 -22.27
CA LYS A 22 11.30 -27.19 -23.45
C LYS A 22 11.22 -26.01 -24.41
N THR A 23 10.80 -24.84 -23.92
CA THR A 23 10.73 -23.60 -24.70
C THR A 23 12.08 -23.26 -25.32
N ARG A 24 13.18 -23.43 -24.57
CA ARG A 24 14.54 -23.21 -25.11
C ARG A 24 14.89 -24.16 -26.25
N LYS A 25 14.46 -25.42 -26.19
CA LYS A 25 14.66 -26.37 -27.31
C LYS A 25 13.86 -25.95 -28.54
N THR A 26 12.63 -25.47 -28.35
CA THR A 26 11.81 -24.96 -29.46
C THR A 26 12.44 -23.72 -30.10
N VAL A 27 12.95 -22.80 -29.28
CA VAL A 27 13.66 -21.60 -29.75
C VAL A 27 14.93 -21.98 -30.52
N ASN A 28 15.77 -22.88 -29.98
CA ASN A 28 16.97 -23.32 -30.69
C ASN A 28 16.63 -24.05 -32.01
N LYS A 29 15.58 -24.87 -32.01
CA LYS A 29 15.09 -25.51 -33.23
C LYS A 29 14.65 -24.48 -34.27
N ALA A 30 13.98 -23.40 -33.84
CA ALA A 30 13.58 -22.30 -34.72
C ALA A 30 14.77 -21.48 -35.23
N LEU A 31 15.87 -21.38 -34.47
CA LEU A 31 17.12 -20.77 -34.93
C LEU A 31 17.89 -21.65 -35.93
N ASP A 32 17.81 -22.97 -35.80
CA ASP A 32 18.50 -23.94 -36.67
C ASP A 32 17.71 -24.22 -37.97
N THR A 33 16.44 -23.83 -38.04
CA THR A 33 15.61 -24.03 -39.24
C THR A 33 15.86 -22.88 -40.22
N ASP A 34 16.56 -23.15 -41.32
CA ASP A 34 16.72 -22.20 -42.44
C ASP A 34 15.34 -21.77 -42.95
N CYS A 35 14.92 -20.56 -42.58
CA CYS A 35 13.68 -19.97 -43.03
C CYS A 35 13.90 -19.37 -44.42
N GLY A 36 13.27 -19.94 -45.45
CA GLY A 36 13.42 -19.49 -46.82
C GLY A 36 12.97 -18.04 -47.08
N ASP A 37 13.75 -17.34 -47.92
CA ASP A 37 13.47 -16.21 -48.82
C ASP A 37 12.31 -15.24 -48.52
N SER A 38 12.10 -14.87 -47.26
CA SER A 38 11.39 -13.62 -46.95
C SER A 38 12.21 -12.79 -45.96
N ASP A 39 12.49 -11.56 -46.35
CA ASP A 39 13.29 -10.60 -45.58
C ASP A 39 12.76 -10.40 -44.15
N VAL A 40 11.43 -10.54 -43.97
CA VAL A 40 10.72 -10.38 -42.69
C VAL A 40 11.01 -11.52 -41.70
N LEU A 41 11.16 -12.75 -42.19
CA LEU A 41 11.50 -13.92 -41.38
C LEU A 41 12.96 -13.85 -40.93
N ASN A 42 13.86 -13.45 -41.84
CA ASN A 42 15.28 -13.28 -41.54
C ASN A 42 15.54 -12.15 -40.53
N GLU A 43 14.78 -11.05 -40.60
CA GLU A 43 14.84 -9.97 -39.62
C GLU A 43 14.37 -10.44 -38.23
N SER A 44 13.27 -11.20 -38.16
CA SER A 44 12.75 -11.73 -36.90
C SER A 44 13.69 -12.75 -36.24
N VAL A 45 14.38 -13.58 -37.04
CA VAL A 45 15.41 -14.52 -36.57
C VAL A 45 16.66 -13.77 -36.08
N ALA A 46 17.08 -12.71 -36.77
CA ALA A 46 18.19 -11.87 -36.34
C ALA A 46 17.89 -11.11 -35.04
N GLU A 47 16.64 -10.65 -34.85
CA GLU A 47 16.18 -10.02 -33.62
C GLU A 47 16.11 -11.04 -32.47
N LEU A 48 15.58 -12.24 -32.72
CA LEU A 48 15.55 -13.34 -31.75
C LEU A 48 16.97 -13.73 -31.30
N LYS A 49 17.91 -13.83 -32.24
CA LYS A 49 19.32 -14.13 -31.94
C LYS A 49 19.96 -13.04 -31.07
N LYS A 50 19.74 -11.75 -31.38
CA LYS A 50 20.22 -10.64 -30.55
C LYS A 50 19.65 -10.69 -29.14
N VAL A 51 18.36 -10.98 -28.98
CA VAL A 51 17.72 -11.10 -27.66
C VAL A 51 18.30 -12.27 -26.87
N MET A 52 18.62 -13.39 -27.52
CA MET A 52 19.25 -14.52 -26.85
C MET A 52 20.71 -14.25 -26.47
N ASP A 53 21.50 -13.64 -27.37
CA ASP A 53 22.90 -13.32 -27.11
C ASP A 53 23.04 -12.28 -25.97
N THR A 54 22.21 -11.23 -25.97
CA THR A 54 22.23 -10.17 -24.95
C THR A 54 21.83 -10.68 -23.56
N GLU A 55 21.00 -11.72 -23.49
CA GLU A 55 20.47 -12.25 -22.24
C GLU A 55 21.21 -13.50 -21.72
N ASP A 56 21.98 -14.18 -22.58
CA ASP A 56 22.97 -15.18 -22.16
C ASP A 56 24.09 -14.53 -21.32
N ASP A 57 24.47 -13.29 -21.64
CA ASP A 57 25.34 -12.44 -20.81
C ASP A 57 24.71 -12.14 -19.42
N ASN A 58 23.38 -12.02 -19.36
CA ASN A 58 22.60 -11.84 -18.13
C ASN A 58 22.24 -13.15 -17.39
N LYS A 59 22.90 -14.27 -17.72
CA LYS A 59 22.69 -15.59 -17.08
C LYS A 59 21.27 -16.14 -17.26
N GLN A 60 20.65 -15.90 -18.42
CA GLN A 60 19.32 -16.40 -18.80
C GLN A 60 18.19 -15.85 -17.92
N LEU A 61 18.26 -14.56 -17.61
CA LEU A 61 17.21 -13.80 -16.97
C LEU A 61 16.54 -12.93 -18.05
N PHE A 62 15.24 -13.14 -18.28
CA PHE A 62 14.47 -12.47 -19.30
C PHE A 62 13.49 -11.48 -18.66
N SER A 63 13.43 -10.26 -19.19
CA SER A 63 12.33 -9.34 -18.89
C SER A 63 11.02 -9.83 -19.53
N TYR A 64 9.89 -9.35 -19.04
CA TYR A 64 8.58 -9.59 -19.66
C TYR A 64 8.57 -9.15 -21.13
N ASP A 65 9.15 -7.98 -21.42
CA ASP A 65 9.18 -7.43 -22.77
C ASP A 65 9.98 -8.33 -23.72
N SER A 66 11.16 -8.78 -23.29
CA SER A 66 12.00 -9.75 -24.03
C SER A 66 11.23 -11.05 -24.29
N LEU A 67 10.49 -11.57 -23.31
CA LEU A 67 9.69 -12.79 -23.46
C LEU A 67 8.52 -12.60 -24.44
N SER A 68 7.89 -11.42 -24.43
CA SER A 68 6.82 -11.07 -25.37
C SER A 68 7.33 -10.98 -26.82
N LEU A 69 8.56 -10.49 -27.01
CA LEU A 69 9.21 -10.43 -28.32
C LEU A 69 9.55 -11.84 -28.82
N ILE A 70 10.09 -12.71 -27.95
CA ILE A 70 10.36 -14.12 -28.28
C ILE A 70 9.07 -14.81 -28.72
N HIS A 71 7.97 -14.64 -27.98
CA HIS A 71 6.69 -15.24 -28.34
C HIS A 71 6.17 -14.77 -29.71
N LYS A 72 6.25 -13.46 -30.00
CA LYS A 72 5.87 -12.90 -31.31
C LYS A 72 6.76 -13.43 -32.45
N CYS A 73 8.07 -13.58 -32.20
CA CYS A 73 9.00 -14.13 -33.20
C CYS A 73 8.70 -15.60 -33.47
N LEU A 74 8.46 -16.41 -32.44
CA LEU A 74 8.11 -17.82 -32.59
C LEU A 74 6.81 -18.02 -33.37
N GLN A 75 5.80 -17.18 -33.15
CA GLN A 75 4.55 -17.23 -33.89
C GLN A 75 4.73 -16.90 -35.39
N ARG A 76 5.72 -16.08 -35.74
CA ARG A 76 6.02 -15.74 -37.14
C ARG A 76 6.84 -16.82 -37.84
N ILE A 77 7.74 -17.47 -37.11
CA ILE A 77 8.70 -18.45 -37.65
C ILE A 77 8.07 -19.84 -37.77
N ASP A 78 7.34 -20.29 -36.74
CA ASP A 78 6.81 -21.65 -36.68
C ASP A 78 5.29 -21.66 -36.87
N THR A 79 4.83 -22.19 -38.01
CA THR A 79 3.39 -22.36 -38.31
C THR A 79 2.72 -23.41 -37.43
N ASN A 80 3.48 -24.24 -36.70
CA ASN A 80 2.99 -25.24 -35.76
C ASN A 80 2.94 -24.74 -34.31
N TYR A 81 3.31 -23.48 -34.06
CA TYR A 81 3.37 -22.91 -32.72
C TYR A 81 1.98 -22.43 -32.25
N GLU A 82 1.22 -23.34 -31.63
CA GLU A 82 -0.12 -23.06 -31.08
C GLU A 82 -0.12 -22.67 -29.59
N LEU A 83 1.06 -22.54 -28.97
CA LEU A 83 1.14 -22.22 -27.55
C LEU A 83 0.69 -20.78 -27.30
N TYR A 84 -0.23 -20.59 -26.36
CA TYR A 84 -0.61 -19.26 -25.89
C TYR A 84 0.49 -18.68 -24.99
N PHE A 85 0.61 -17.35 -24.93
CA PHE A 85 1.64 -16.68 -24.12
C PHE A 85 1.63 -17.08 -22.63
N TYR A 86 0.44 -17.31 -22.04
CA TYR A 86 0.37 -17.76 -20.64
C TYR A 86 0.94 -19.18 -20.43
N GLN A 87 0.86 -20.06 -21.43
CA GLN A 87 1.46 -21.40 -21.37
C GLN A 87 2.99 -21.31 -21.46
N LEU A 88 3.50 -20.35 -22.24
CA LEU A 88 4.93 -20.03 -22.25
C LEU A 88 5.39 -19.52 -20.88
N LEU A 89 4.60 -18.65 -20.24
CA LEU A 89 4.88 -18.13 -18.89
C LEU A 89 4.84 -19.24 -17.81
N ASP A 90 3.94 -20.21 -17.92
CA ASP A 90 3.86 -21.34 -16.99
C ASP A 90 5.11 -22.23 -17.05
N GLU A 91 5.70 -22.38 -18.24
CA GLU A 91 6.99 -23.07 -18.41
C GLU A 91 8.20 -22.22 -17.96
N CYS A 92 8.00 -20.92 -17.68
CA CYS A 92 9.04 -20.03 -17.19
C CYS A 92 9.14 -20.02 -15.66
N ARG A 93 10.37 -20.06 -15.14
CA ARG A 93 10.61 -19.90 -13.69
C ARG A 93 10.75 -18.42 -13.35
N VAL A 94 9.86 -17.91 -12.50
CA VAL A 94 9.94 -16.54 -11.98
C VAL A 94 11.05 -16.45 -10.94
N VAL A 95 12.00 -15.54 -11.13
CA VAL A 95 13.03 -15.20 -10.14
C VAL A 95 12.56 -13.95 -9.41
N LEU A 96 12.17 -14.13 -8.14
CA LEU A 96 11.79 -13.00 -7.30
C LEU A 96 13.05 -12.23 -6.86
N PRO A 97 13.04 -10.88 -6.94
CA PRO A 97 14.11 -10.08 -6.40
C PRO A 97 14.19 -10.29 -4.88
N GLN A 98 15.41 -10.33 -4.35
CA GLN A 98 15.59 -10.39 -2.90
C GLN A 98 15.16 -9.05 -2.28
N SER A 99 14.45 -9.12 -1.15
CA SER A 99 14.09 -7.92 -0.39
C SER A 99 15.34 -7.10 -0.06
N ARG A 100 15.26 -5.78 -0.27
CA ARG A 100 16.36 -4.87 0.09
C ARG A 100 16.52 -4.87 1.61
N LYS A 101 17.58 -5.53 2.10
CA LYS A 101 18.00 -5.46 3.50
C LYS A 101 18.53 -4.06 3.78
N ASN A 102 17.76 -3.24 4.49
CA ASN A 102 18.22 -1.96 5.00
C ASN A 102 18.55 -2.16 6.48
N LYS A 103 19.84 -2.10 6.81
CA LYS A 103 20.34 -2.27 8.18
C LYS A 103 19.68 -1.30 9.16
N GLU A 104 19.43 -0.07 8.73
CA GLU A 104 18.75 0.93 9.57
C GLU A 104 17.30 0.53 9.90
N LEU A 105 16.59 -0.07 8.94
CA LEU A 105 15.21 -0.54 9.18
C LEU A 105 15.19 -1.78 10.08
N GLU A 106 16.15 -2.68 9.92
CA GLU A 106 16.30 -3.86 10.77
C GLU A 106 16.61 -3.45 12.23
N ASP A 107 17.54 -2.51 12.42
CA ASP A 107 17.90 -1.97 13.74
C ASP A 107 16.69 -1.27 14.39
N ARG A 108 15.93 -0.48 13.62
CA ARG A 108 14.70 0.17 14.11
C ARG A 108 13.60 -0.85 14.48
N LEU A 109 13.43 -1.91 13.68
CA LEU A 109 12.47 -2.97 13.99
C LEU A 109 12.85 -3.71 15.27
N LEU A 110 14.14 -3.97 15.48
CA LEU A 110 14.64 -4.59 16.69
C LEU A 110 14.35 -3.72 17.92
N ASP A 111 14.64 -2.41 17.85
CA ASP A 111 14.35 -1.46 18.93
C ASP A 111 12.85 -1.39 19.26
N LEU A 112 11.99 -1.29 18.23
CA LEU A 112 10.54 -1.27 18.42
C LEU A 112 10.01 -2.56 19.06
N ASN A 113 10.55 -3.72 18.67
CA ASN A 113 10.16 -5.00 19.22
C ASN A 113 10.59 -5.13 20.69
N CYS A 114 11.81 -4.71 21.03
CA CYS A 114 12.28 -4.62 22.43
C CYS A 114 11.41 -3.69 23.27
N LYS A 115 10.98 -2.54 22.73
CA LYS A 115 10.07 -1.61 23.41
C LYS A 115 8.69 -2.21 23.63
N GLN A 116 8.16 -2.93 22.64
CA GLN A 116 6.85 -3.57 22.75
C GLN A 116 6.88 -4.69 23.79
N SER A 117 7.86 -5.59 23.72
CA SER A 117 8.00 -6.69 24.68
C SER A 117 8.22 -6.21 26.11
N SER A 118 8.96 -5.11 26.30
CA SER A 118 9.13 -4.48 27.62
C SER A 118 7.82 -3.94 28.20
N ARG A 119 6.97 -3.33 27.34
CA ARG A 119 5.64 -2.86 27.75
C ARG A 119 4.74 -4.02 28.12
N ASP A 120 4.73 -5.07 27.31
CA ASP A 120 3.91 -6.27 27.53
C ASP A 120 4.34 -6.98 28.82
N TYR A 121 5.65 -7.11 29.04
CA TYR A 121 6.20 -7.67 30.28
C TYR A 121 5.83 -6.84 31.52
N LYS A 122 5.92 -5.52 31.45
CA LYS A 122 5.51 -4.62 32.55
C LYS A 122 4.00 -4.72 32.83
N SER A 123 3.18 -4.88 31.80
CA SER A 123 1.74 -5.11 31.94
C SER A 123 1.48 -6.43 32.69
N MET A 124 2.13 -7.53 32.26
CA MET A 124 1.99 -8.85 32.88
C MET A 124 2.46 -8.90 34.33
N THR A 125 3.53 -8.18 34.67
CA THR A 125 4.14 -8.21 36.02
C THR A 125 3.60 -7.14 36.98
N SER A 126 2.75 -6.22 36.49
CA SER A 126 2.16 -5.13 37.29
C SER A 126 1.37 -5.59 38.51
N SER A 127 0.75 -6.77 38.45
CA SER A 127 -0.03 -7.38 39.53
C SER A 127 0.83 -8.03 40.62
N VAL A 128 2.07 -8.40 40.29
CA VAL A 128 2.99 -9.11 41.19
C VAL A 128 3.81 -8.13 42.03
N SER A 129 4.05 -6.91 41.53
CA SER A 129 4.89 -5.89 42.20
C SER A 129 4.22 -5.14 43.37
N VAL A 130 3.00 -5.51 43.79
CA VAL A 130 2.27 -4.84 44.88
C VAL A 130 2.99 -4.95 46.25
N GLY A 131 3.90 -5.91 46.42
CA GLY A 131 4.65 -6.14 47.67
C GLY A 131 5.97 -5.38 47.83
N SER A 132 6.41 -4.57 46.86
CA SER A 132 7.70 -3.86 46.95
C SER A 132 7.59 -2.46 46.34
N SER A 133 6.99 -1.55 47.10
CA SER A 133 7.03 -0.13 46.76
C SER A 133 8.34 0.48 47.26
N PRO A 134 9.01 1.27 46.42
CA PRO A 134 9.22 2.65 46.82
C PRO A 134 8.57 3.59 45.80
N SER A 135 7.74 4.48 46.34
CA SER A 135 7.49 5.86 45.90
C SER A 135 6.99 6.10 44.47
N LYS A 136 5.68 6.41 44.42
CA LYS A 136 5.10 7.55 43.67
C LYS A 136 5.73 7.86 42.31
N GLU A 137 5.29 7.13 41.30
CA GLU A 137 5.00 7.75 40.02
C GLU A 137 3.54 7.41 39.77
N THR A 138 2.69 8.43 39.84
CA THR A 138 1.28 8.35 39.50
C THR A 138 1.13 7.49 38.25
N PRO A 139 0.20 6.52 38.21
CA PRO A 139 -0.23 6.01 36.94
C PRO A 139 -0.87 7.23 36.27
N GLU A 140 -0.11 7.94 35.44
CA GLU A 140 -0.70 8.73 34.38
C GLU A 140 -1.46 7.70 33.58
N VAL A 141 -2.73 7.58 33.96
CA VAL A 141 -3.68 6.65 33.40
C VAL A 141 -3.49 6.77 31.90
N SER A 142 -3.32 5.63 31.25
CA SER A 142 -3.09 5.49 29.82
C SER A 142 -4.33 5.90 29.01
N PHE A 143 -5.01 6.97 29.41
CA PHE A 143 -6.06 7.63 28.68
C PHE A 143 -5.53 8.05 27.30
N GLY A 144 -4.26 8.41 27.17
CA GLY A 144 -3.67 8.78 25.87
C GLY A 144 -3.68 7.67 24.81
N SER A 145 -3.58 6.39 25.22
CA SER A 145 -3.67 5.27 24.27
C SER A 145 -5.12 4.94 23.94
N GLU A 146 -6.05 5.08 24.87
CA GLU A 146 -7.49 4.86 24.68
C GLU A 146 -8.15 6.01 23.89
N PHE A 147 -7.72 7.25 24.09
CA PHE A 147 -8.10 8.41 23.27
C PHE A 147 -7.68 8.26 21.80
N ARG A 148 -6.69 7.41 21.51
CA ARG A 148 -6.26 7.14 20.14
C ARG A 148 -7.29 6.31 19.35
N GLU A 149 -8.07 5.50 20.05
CA GLU A 149 -9.19 4.73 19.47
C GLU A 149 -10.48 5.55 19.43
N MET A 150 -10.64 6.56 20.29
CA MET A 150 -11.79 7.49 20.31
C MET A 150 -11.70 8.68 19.34
N ARG A 151 -10.66 8.75 18.50
CA ARG A 151 -10.42 9.87 17.57
C ARG A 151 -11.64 10.28 16.72
N PRO A 152 -12.39 9.35 16.09
CA PRO A 152 -13.53 9.73 15.25
C PRO A 152 -14.74 10.24 16.05
N THR A 153 -14.97 9.72 17.26
CA THR A 153 -16.09 10.18 18.11
C THR A 153 -15.77 11.56 18.70
N LEU A 154 -14.53 11.80 19.11
CA LEU A 154 -14.11 13.09 19.65
C LEU A 154 -14.20 14.22 18.60
N ILE A 155 -13.77 13.95 17.36
CA ILE A 155 -13.86 14.96 16.28
C ILE A 155 -15.33 15.25 15.93
N ALA A 156 -16.22 14.25 15.99
CA ALA A 156 -17.65 14.45 15.75
C ALA A 156 -18.30 15.35 16.81
N VAL A 157 -17.97 15.15 18.09
CA VAL A 157 -18.47 15.98 19.19
C VAL A 157 -17.99 17.43 19.04
N ILE A 158 -16.71 17.64 18.74
CA ILE A 158 -16.16 18.98 18.52
C ILE A 158 -16.87 19.67 17.34
N ASN A 159 -17.07 18.95 16.23
CA ASN A 159 -17.77 19.48 15.08
C ASN A 159 -19.21 19.90 15.41
N ALA A 160 -19.94 19.08 16.19
CA ALA A 160 -21.28 19.42 16.64
C ALA A 160 -21.31 20.73 17.46
N PHE A 161 -20.35 20.94 18.37
CA PHE A 161 -20.25 22.19 19.12
C PHE A 161 -19.95 23.40 18.22
N VAL A 162 -19.09 23.22 17.21
CA VAL A 162 -18.78 24.28 16.23
C VAL A 162 -20.02 24.63 15.41
N THR A 163 -20.79 23.65 14.94
CA THR A 163 -22.05 23.90 14.20
C THR A 163 -23.07 24.62 15.07
N ILE A 164 -23.34 24.14 16.29
CA ILE A 164 -24.31 24.74 17.22
C ILE A 164 -23.92 26.19 17.55
N GLY A 165 -22.64 26.42 17.87
CA GLY A 165 -22.12 27.76 18.14
C GLY A 165 -22.17 28.68 16.92
N GLY A 166 -21.85 28.15 15.74
CA GLY A 166 -21.94 28.86 14.46
C GLY A 166 -23.38 29.29 14.14
N THR A 167 -24.35 28.39 14.32
CA THR A 167 -25.78 28.71 14.13
C THR A 167 -26.26 29.76 15.12
N PHE A 168 -25.87 29.66 16.39
CA PHE A 168 -26.21 30.67 17.39
C PHE A 168 -25.71 32.06 16.97
N LEU A 169 -24.42 32.18 16.62
CA LEU A 169 -23.80 33.44 16.21
C LEU A 169 -24.42 33.97 14.91
N PHE A 170 -24.70 33.09 13.96
CA PHE A 170 -25.35 33.44 12.70
C PHE A 170 -26.76 34.01 12.92
N CYS A 171 -27.61 33.31 13.69
CA CYS A 171 -28.96 33.77 14.00
C CYS A 171 -28.97 35.06 14.86
N TYR A 172 -28.02 35.19 15.79
CA TYR A 172 -27.81 36.42 16.56
C TYR A 172 -27.51 37.60 15.63
N LYS A 173 -26.52 37.44 14.73
CA LYS A 173 -26.13 38.49 13.77
C LYS A 173 -27.20 38.74 12.70
N ALA A 174 -27.92 37.72 12.27
CA ALA A 174 -29.02 37.87 11.31
C ALA A 174 -30.12 38.79 11.84
N VAL A 175 -30.48 38.66 13.12
CA VAL A 175 -31.47 39.55 13.76
C VAL A 175 -30.88 40.95 13.98
N GLU A 176 -29.61 41.07 14.35
CA GLU A 176 -28.92 42.36 14.47
C GLU A 176 -28.92 43.16 13.15
N TYR A 177 -28.72 42.49 12.01
CA TYR A 177 -28.76 43.15 10.70
C TYR A 177 -30.19 43.43 10.20
N SER A 178 -31.19 42.68 10.67
CA SER A 178 -32.57 42.82 10.19
C SER A 178 -33.38 43.90 10.91
N LEU A 179 -33.00 44.30 12.13
CA LEU A 179 -33.70 45.34 12.89
C LEU A 179 -32.89 46.65 12.95
N PRO A 180 -33.53 47.82 12.74
CA PRO A 180 -32.86 49.12 12.83
C PRO A 180 -32.50 49.52 14.28
N GLU A 181 -33.17 48.95 15.29
CA GLU A 181 -32.86 49.15 16.70
C GLU A 181 -32.37 47.83 17.35
N PRO A 182 -31.21 47.84 18.03
CA PRO A 182 -30.64 46.62 18.61
C PRO A 182 -31.36 46.22 19.90
N HIS A 183 -32.25 45.24 19.79
CA HIS A 183 -32.85 44.56 20.95
C HIS A 183 -32.11 43.26 21.27
N VAL A 184 -31.19 43.31 22.24
CA VAL A 184 -30.35 42.16 22.64
C VAL A 184 -31.19 40.95 23.05
N SER A 185 -32.33 41.15 23.72
CA SER A 185 -33.21 40.06 24.15
C SER A 185 -33.78 39.25 22.98
N THR A 186 -34.19 39.93 21.90
CA THR A 186 -34.75 39.27 20.71
C THR A 186 -33.64 38.57 19.91
N GLN A 187 -32.44 39.15 19.86
CA GLN A 187 -31.27 38.56 19.19
C GLN A 187 -30.84 37.26 19.86
N VAL A 188 -30.71 37.26 21.19
CA VAL A 188 -30.35 36.06 21.97
C VAL A 188 -31.43 35.00 21.86
N LEU A 189 -32.72 35.38 21.91
CA LEU A 189 -33.82 34.43 21.82
C LEU A 189 -33.85 33.73 20.46
N SER A 190 -33.72 34.49 19.36
CA SER A 190 -33.63 33.93 18.00
C SER A 190 -32.40 33.04 17.81
N GLY A 191 -31.24 33.49 18.31
CA GLY A 191 -30.01 32.70 18.33
C GLY A 191 -30.20 31.36 19.04
N LEU A 192 -30.83 31.37 20.21
CA LEU A 192 -31.10 30.19 21.02
C LEU A 192 -32.08 29.24 20.33
N PHE A 193 -33.15 29.74 19.71
CA PHE A 193 -34.09 28.92 18.94
C PHE A 193 -33.42 28.23 17.76
N GLY A 194 -32.61 28.95 16.98
CA GLY A 194 -31.84 28.37 15.87
C GLY A 194 -30.85 27.31 16.34
N ALA A 195 -30.10 27.60 17.41
CA ALA A 195 -29.15 26.67 18.01
C ALA A 195 -29.83 25.41 18.55
N LEU A 196 -31.01 25.52 19.14
CA LEU A 196 -31.78 24.36 19.64
C LEU A 196 -32.20 23.41 18.52
N ILE A 197 -32.69 23.92 17.40
CA ILE A 197 -33.09 23.09 16.25
C ILE A 197 -31.88 22.29 15.72
N VAL A 198 -30.75 22.98 15.57
CA VAL A 198 -29.50 22.36 15.09
C VAL A 198 -28.93 21.39 16.12
N ALA A 199 -29.00 21.70 17.42
CA ALA A 199 -28.56 20.81 18.48
C ALA A 199 -29.35 19.49 18.49
N VAL A 200 -30.66 19.54 18.26
CA VAL A 200 -31.50 18.32 18.13
C VAL A 200 -31.07 17.49 16.91
N ALA A 201 -30.76 18.14 15.78
CA ALA A 201 -30.27 17.46 14.59
C ALA A 201 -28.90 16.80 14.82
N GLU A 202 -27.94 17.54 15.39
CA GLU A 202 -26.59 17.03 15.70
C GLU A 202 -26.63 15.91 16.76
N MET A 203 -27.51 16.01 17.77
CA MET A 203 -27.72 14.96 18.76
C MET A 203 -28.22 13.66 18.10
N TYR A 204 -29.13 13.75 17.12
CA TYR A 204 -29.58 12.59 16.35
C TYR A 204 -28.44 11.95 15.56
N PHE A 205 -27.58 12.76 14.91
CA PHE A 205 -26.41 12.26 14.20
C PHE A 205 -25.41 11.56 15.14
N LEU A 206 -25.11 12.14 16.30
CA LEU A 206 -24.21 11.54 17.29
C LEU A 206 -24.73 10.18 17.79
N VAL A 207 -26.02 10.08 18.11
CA VAL A 207 -26.65 8.82 18.57
C VAL A 207 -26.67 7.75 17.48
N ARG A 208 -26.74 8.13 16.21
CA ARG A 208 -26.74 7.19 15.08
C ARG A 208 -25.34 6.73 14.67
N ILE A 209 -24.33 7.56 14.92
CA ILE A 209 -22.92 7.32 14.55
C ILE A 209 -22.21 6.47 15.61
N ILE A 210 -22.61 6.61 16.88
CA ILE A 210 -22.20 5.75 18.02
C ILE A 210 -22.93 4.41 17.95
#